data_AF-A0A5P8VSS0-F1
#
_entry.id   AF-A0A5P8VSS0-F1
#
_cell.length_a   1.000
_cell.length_b   1.000
_cell.length_c   1.000
_cell.angle_alpha   90.00
_cell.angle_beta   90.00
_cell.angle_gamma   90.00
#
_symmetry.space_group_name_H-M   'P 1'
#
loop_
_entity.id
_entity.type
_entity.pdbx_description
1 polymer ?
#
loop_
_entity_poly.entity_id
_entity_poly.type
_entity_poly.pdbx_seq_one_letter_code
_entity_poly.pdbx_strand_id
1 'polypeptide(L)' 'MLSVKGTFQNGVVHPNEPIEGHEGQSVIIVFVEENRTPEPAMPEDSDWDKLRQLIKNCAVDTDIGHFEQAGFTKLL' A
#
# COMPACT_ATOMS: atom_id res chain seq x y z
N MET A 1 6.49 10.23 34.38
CA MET A 1 6.76 9.85 32.98
C MET A 1 5.59 10.39 32.17
N LEU A 2 5.81 11.44 31.37
CA LEU A 2 4.77 12.00 30.50
C LEU A 2 4.66 11.10 29.27
N SER A 3 3.49 10.51 29.06
CA SER A 3 3.18 9.73 27.87
C SER A 3 2.15 10.49 27.07
N VAL A 4 2.47 10.84 25.83
CA VAL A 4 1.56 11.54 24.92
C VAL A 4 0.94 10.52 23.96
N LYS A 5 -0.38 10.56 23.81
CA LYS A 5 -1.08 9.80 22.77
C LYS A 5 -1.21 10.64 21.52
N GLY A 6 -1.07 10.00 20.36
CA GLY A 6 -1.21 10.65 19.07
C GLY A 6 -1.64 9.68 18.00
N THR A 7 -2.05 10.25 16.87
CA THR A 7 -2.44 9.51 15.68
C THR A 7 -1.31 9.56 14.67
N PHE A 8 -0.88 8.39 14.17
CA PHE A 8 0.12 8.28 13.11
C PHE A 8 -0.55 8.39 11.73
N GLN A 9 -0.12 9.35 10.92
CA GLN A 9 -0.60 9.55 9.56
C GLN A 9 0.57 9.99 8.67
N ASN A 10 0.77 9.29 7.55
CA ASN A 10 1.76 9.65 6.52
C ASN A 10 3.18 9.92 7.06
N GLY A 11 3.64 9.13 8.04
CA GLY A 11 4.98 9.30 8.62
C GLY A 11 5.07 10.32 9.76
N VAL A 12 3.97 10.99 10.12
CA VAL A 12 3.92 12.01 11.17
C VAL A 12 2.97 11.58 12.29
N VAL A 13 3.43 11.67 13.54
CA VAL A 13 2.58 11.48 14.73
C VAL A 13 2.02 12.83 15.16
N HIS A 14 0.69 12.94 15.17
CA HIS A 14 -0.01 14.13 15.64
C HIS A 14 -0.52 13.89 17.06
N PRO A 15 -0.07 14.64 18.07
CA PRO A 15 -0.62 14.56 19.42
C PRO A 15 -2.14 14.79 19.41
N ASN A 16 -2.88 13.99 20.18
CA ASN A 16 -4.33 14.14 20.30
C ASN A 16 -4.72 15.33 21.19
N GLU A 17 -3.78 15.83 21.98
CA GLU A 17 -3.93 16.97 22.86
C GLU A 17 -2.79 17.97 22.59
N PRO A 18 -3.02 19.28 22.74
CA PRO A 18 -1.94 20.26 22.68
C PRO A 18 -0.87 19.95 23.71
N ILE A 19 0.38 19.94 23.28
CA ILE A 19 1.55 19.78 24.15
C ILE A 19 2.48 20.97 23.93
N GLU A 20 3.23 21.33 24.98
CA GLU A 20 4.31 22.31 24.81
C GLU A 20 5.41 21.76 23.88
N GLY A 21 6.04 22.66 23.14
CA GLY A 21 7.12 22.31 22.22
C GLY A 21 8.36 21.87 23.01
N HIS A 22 8.86 20.67 22.70
CA HIS A 22 10.08 20.11 23.29
C HIS A 22 11.10 19.78 22.20
N GLU A 23 11.62 20.81 21.53
CA GLU A 23 12.59 20.65 20.45
C GLU A 23 13.91 20.04 20.92
N GLY A 24 14.49 19.14 20.12
CA GLY A 24 15.79 18.51 20.39
C GLY A 24 15.78 17.44 21.48
N GLN A 25 14.62 17.13 22.09
CA GLN A 25 14.51 16.08 23.09
C GLN A 25 14.34 14.70 22.46
N SER A 26 15.04 13.71 23.02
CA SER A 26 14.86 12.31 22.64
C SER A 26 13.54 11.79 23.18
N VAL A 27 12.81 11.05 22.34
CA VAL A 27 11.51 10.47 22.68
C VAL A 27 11.48 8.99 22.34
N ILE A 28 10.62 8.24 23.04
CA ILE A 28 10.31 6.85 22.73
C ILE A 28 8.93 6.83 22.09
N ILE A 29 8.83 6.33 20.86
CA ILE A 29 7.56 6.17 20.15
C ILE A 29 7.16 4.70 20.23
N VAL A 30 5.94 4.45 20.70
CA VAL A 30 5.35 3.11 20.77
C VAL A 30 4.11 3.08 19.91
N PHE A 31 4.08 2.18 18.92
CA PHE A 31 2.87 1.90 18.14
C PHE A 31 2.02 0.91 18.91
N VAL A 32 0.80 1.33 19.25
CA VAL A 32 -0.18 0.48 19.91
C VAL A 32 -1.15 0.02 18.85
N GLU A 33 -1.17 -1.28 18.57
CA GLU A 33 -2.14 -1.87 17.67
C GLU A 33 -3.51 -1.81 18.36
N GLU A 34 -4.39 -0.98 17.84
CA GLU A 34 -5.77 -0.93 18.29
C GLU A 34 -6.42 -2.22 17.78
N ASN A 35 -7.04 -3.01 18.67
CA ASN A 35 -7.83 -4.19 18.30
C ASN A 35 -9.04 -3.73 17.46
N ARG A 36 -8.79 -3.37 16.21
CA ARG A 36 -9.83 -3.11 15.24
C ARG A 36 -10.32 -4.47 14.82
N THR A 37 -11.61 -4.71 15.02
CA THR A 37 -12.31 -5.77 14.32
C THR A 37 -11.92 -5.66 12.85
N PRO A 38 -11.32 -6.70 12.22
CA PRO A 38 -10.87 -6.60 10.86
C PRO A 38 -12.01 -6.06 10.01
N GLU A 39 -11.76 -4.97 9.30
CA GLU A 39 -12.72 -4.48 8.31
C GLU A 39 -12.99 -5.65 7.36
N PRO A 40 -14.27 -5.91 7.00
CA PRO A 40 -14.58 -6.95 6.04
C PRO A 40 -13.76 -6.65 4.78
N ALA A 41 -12.94 -7.62 4.37
CA ALA A 41 -12.09 -7.50 3.20
C ALA A 41 -12.93 -6.95 2.04
N MET A 42 -12.58 -5.75 1.57
CA MET A 42 -13.19 -5.23 0.35
C MET A 42 -12.91 -6.25 -0.76
N PRO A 43 -13.88 -6.56 -1.62
CA PRO A 43 -13.65 -7.50 -2.72
C PRO A 43 -12.55 -6.95 -3.63
N GLU A 44 -11.35 -7.50 -3.50
CA GLU A 44 -10.14 -7.14 -4.25
C GLU A 44 -10.32 -7.29 -5.77
N ASP A 45 -11.32 -8.06 -6.19
CA ASP A 45 -11.65 -8.35 -7.59
C ASP A 45 -11.88 -7.05 -8.41
N SER A 46 -12.47 -6.02 -7.80
CA SER A 46 -12.82 -4.76 -8.50
C SER A 46 -11.61 -4.01 -9.06
N ASP A 47 -10.51 -3.94 -8.31
CA ASP A 47 -9.39 -3.07 -8.67
C ASP A 47 -8.41 -3.78 -9.60
N TRP A 48 -8.28 -5.11 -9.45
CA TRP A 48 -7.57 -5.94 -10.40
C TRP A 48 -8.28 -6.00 -11.76
N ASP A 49 -9.61 -5.97 -11.79
CA ASP A 49 -10.36 -5.91 -13.05
C ASP A 49 -10.18 -4.57 -13.77
N LYS A 50 -10.20 -3.45 -13.04
CA LYS A 50 -9.88 -2.12 -13.62
C LYS A 50 -8.47 -2.08 -14.18
N LEU A 51 -7.49 -2.65 -13.47
CA LEU A 51 -6.11 -2.72 -13.95
C LEU A 51 -6.00 -3.56 -15.23
N ARG A 52 -6.64 -4.73 -15.27
CA ARG A 52 -6.67 -5.59 -16.48
C ARG A 52 -7.31 -4.88 -17.66
N GLN A 53 -8.37 -4.12 -17.42
CA GLN A 53 -9.03 -3.33 -18.46
C GLN A 53 -8.13 -2.20 -18.99
N LEU A 54 -7.37 -1.55 -18.11
CA LEU A 54 -6.40 -0.54 -18.50
C LEU A 54 -5.26 -1.12 -19.34
N ILE A 55 -4.71 -2.28 -18.95
CA ILE A 55 -3.68 -2.99 -19.73
C ILE A 55 -4.22 -3.36 -21.12
N LYS A 56 -5.46 -3.87 -21.22
CA LYS A 56 -6.10 -4.18 -22.51
C LYS A 56 -6.28 -2.95 -23.38
N ASN A 57 -6.69 -1.82 -22.79
CA ASN A 57 -6.90 -0.57 -23.54
C ASN A 57 -5.58 0.07 -23.99
N CYS A 58 -4.50 -0.13 -23.24
CA CYS A 58 -3.15 0.34 -23.58
C CYS A 58 -2.39 -0.64 -24.48
N ALA A 59 -2.88 -1.86 -24.66
CA ALA A 59 -2.36 -2.79 -25.65
C ALA A 59 -2.73 -2.25 -27.05
N VAL A 60 -1.85 -1.39 -27.56
CA VAL A 60 -1.80 -1.05 -28.99
C VAL A 60 -1.58 -2.37 -29.72
N ASP A 61 -2.31 -2.58 -30.83
CA ASP A 61 -2.03 -3.63 -31.81
C ASP A 61 -0.58 -3.46 -32.28
N THR A 62 0.32 -4.06 -31.52
CA THR A 62 1.66 -4.33 -31.96
C THR A 62 1.48 -5.51 -32.88
N ASP A 63 1.21 -5.20 -34.15
CA ASP A 63 1.37 -6.11 -35.27
C ASP A 63 2.85 -6.52 -35.31
N ILE A 64 3.26 -7.38 -34.37
CA ILE A 64 4.45 -8.21 -34.50
C ILE A 64 4.03 -9.32 -35.45
N GLY A 65 3.81 -8.92 -36.71
CA GLY A 65 3.85 -9.83 -37.82
C GLY A 65 5.20 -10.55 -37.76
N HIS A 66 5.13 -11.85 -37.60
CA HIS A 66 6.24 -12.80 -37.81
C HIS A 66 7.30 -12.90 -36.69
N PHE A 67 6.96 -13.61 -35.61
CA PHE A 67 7.90 -14.52 -34.97
C PHE A 67 7.20 -15.84 -34.64
N GLU A 68 6.98 -16.63 -35.69
CA GLU A 68 6.78 -18.07 -35.53
C GLU A 68 8.08 -18.74 -35.08
N GLN A 69 7.93 -19.74 -34.20
CA GLN A 69 8.88 -20.82 -33.93
C GLN A 69 10.20 -20.46 -33.21
N ALA A 70 10.17 -20.50 -31.88
CA ALA A 70 11.25 -21.12 -31.11
C ALA A 70 10.67 -21.74 -29.84
N GLY A 71 10.67 -23.07 -29.79
CA GLY A 71 10.08 -23.85 -28.72
C GLY A 71 10.68 -23.55 -27.35
N PHE A 72 9.79 -23.47 -26.35
CA PHE A 72 10.14 -23.81 -24.98
C PHE A 72 9.35 -25.07 -24.60
N THR A 73 9.97 -26.20 -24.92
CA THR A 73 9.68 -27.48 -24.30
C THR A 73 9.78 -27.32 -22.78
N LYS A 74 8.64 -27.47 -22.12
CA LYS A 74 8.43 -28.16 -20.85
C LYS A 74 9.69 -28.31 -19.96
N LEU A 75 9.78 -27.47 -18.94
CA LEU A 75 10.44 -27.80 -17.67
C LEU A 75 9.45 -27.50 -16.54
N LEU A 76 8.58 -28.48 -16.29
CA LEU A 76 8.18 -29.06 -15.00
C LEU A 76 7.17 -30.20 -15.29
#